data_AF-A0A0E9NEU8-F1
#
_entry.id   AF-A0A0E9NEU8-F1
#
_cell.length_a   1.000
_cell.length_b   1.000
_cell.length_c   1.000
_cell.angle_alpha   90.00
_cell.angle_beta   90.00
_cell.angle_gamma   90.00
#
_symmetry.space_group_name_H-M   'P 1'
#
loop_
_entity.id
_entity.type
_entity.pdbx_description
1 polymer ?
#
loop_
_entity_poly.entity_id
_entity_poly.type
_entity_poly.pdbx_seq_one_letter_code
_entity_poly.pdbx_strand_id
1 'polypeptide(L)'
;MSGSRKTVFMTLRYDIRNLVDAYVHGPHQPQLPTPSHLIYKSLPPSLVHQHLHITSINMAADTTPAAQKKPAGKAPAGKAPAEKKEKKVAAPGEKKKGRKVRKETYSSYIYKVLKQVHPDTGISNKAMSILNSFVNDIFERVATEASKLAAYNKKSTISSREIQTSVRLILPGELAKHAVSEGTKAVTKYSSSSK
;
A
#
# COMPACT_ATOMS: atom_id res chain seq x y z
N MET A 1 -8.55 -46.40 53.17
CA MET A 1 -9.36 -45.33 52.57
C MET A 1 -8.52 -44.53 51.57
N SER A 2 -8.63 -44.78 50.27
CA SER A 2 -8.09 -43.89 49.22
C SER A 2 -8.70 -44.20 47.85
N GLY A 3 -10.03 -44.08 47.77
CA GLY A 3 -10.76 -44.07 46.50
C GLY A 3 -10.76 -42.68 45.85
N SER A 4 -10.86 -42.68 44.52
CA SER A 4 -11.39 -41.57 43.70
C SER A 4 -10.48 -40.38 43.36
N ARG A 5 -9.30 -40.66 42.78
CA ARG A 5 -8.68 -39.72 41.81
C ARG A 5 -9.00 -40.03 40.34
N LYS A 6 -9.82 -41.04 40.06
CA LYS A 6 -10.23 -41.44 38.69
C LYS A 6 -11.59 -40.88 38.24
N THR A 7 -12.36 -40.25 39.12
CA THR A 7 -13.73 -39.78 38.81
C THR A 7 -13.75 -38.39 38.17
N VAL A 8 -12.72 -37.56 38.34
CA VAL A 8 -12.70 -36.17 37.82
C VAL A 8 -12.32 -36.10 36.33
N PHE A 9 -11.64 -37.13 35.80
CA PHE A 9 -11.22 -37.15 34.40
C PHE A 9 -12.30 -37.67 33.42
N MET A 10 -13.42 -38.20 33.92
CA MET A 10 -14.54 -38.64 33.07
C MET A 10 -15.65 -37.59 32.92
N THR A 11 -15.76 -36.63 33.85
CA THR A 11 -16.78 -35.57 33.79
C THR A 11 -16.38 -34.39 32.89
N LEU A 12 -15.09 -34.22 32.58
CA LEU A 12 -14.60 -33.12 31.73
C LEU A 12 -14.50 -33.46 30.23
N ARG A 13 -14.84 -34.69 29.84
CA ARG A 13 -14.86 -35.09 28.42
C ARG A 13 -16.25 -35.13 27.79
N TYR A 14 -17.29 -34.85 28.57
CA TYR A 14 -18.68 -34.82 28.10
C TYR A 14 -19.16 -33.41 27.69
N ASP A 15 -18.40 -32.36 28.01
CA ASP A 15 -18.82 -30.96 27.75
C ASP A 15 -18.20 -30.32 26.48
N ILE A 16 -17.31 -31.02 25.78
CA ILE A 16 -16.66 -30.49 24.56
C ILE A 16 -17.33 -31.00 23.28
N ARG A 17 -18.01 -32.16 23.32
CA ARG A 17 -18.74 -32.67 22.14
C ARG A 17 -20.10 -31.98 21.92
N ASN A 18 -20.74 -31.45 22.97
CA ASN A 18 -22.02 -30.73 22.83
C ASN A 18 -21.88 -29.30 22.30
N LEU A 19 -20.66 -28.73 22.25
CA LEU A 19 -20.45 -27.37 21.75
C LEU A 19 -20.16 -27.34 20.24
N VAL A 20 -19.78 -28.46 19.63
CA VAL A 20 -19.51 -28.55 18.19
C VAL A 20 -20.80 -28.80 17.40
N ASP A 21 -21.74 -29.58 17.93
CA ASP A 21 -23.01 -29.85 17.25
C ASP A 21 -23.96 -28.63 17.23
N ALA A 22 -23.86 -27.72 18.20
CA ALA A 22 -24.61 -26.47 18.23
C ALA A 22 -24.12 -25.42 17.20
N TYR A 23 -22.92 -25.60 16.63
CA TYR A 23 -22.36 -24.67 15.64
C TYR A 23 -22.52 -25.15 14.19
N VAL A 24 -22.71 -26.45 13.96
CA VAL A 24 -22.85 -27.01 12.60
C VAL A 24 -24.31 -27.00 12.11
N HIS A 25 -25.31 -26.94 12.99
CA HIS A 25 -26.74 -26.95 12.61
C HIS A 25 -27.55 -25.85 13.30
N GLY A 26 -27.20 -24.59 13.05
CA GLY A 26 -28.07 -23.45 13.43
C GLY A 26 -29.37 -23.44 12.61
N PRO A 27 -30.53 -23.06 13.19
CA PRO A 27 -31.79 -23.02 12.48
C PRO A 27 -31.73 -22.00 11.34
N HIS A 28 -32.17 -22.44 10.16
CA HIS A 28 -32.42 -21.63 8.97
C HIS A 28 -33.17 -20.35 9.37
N GLN A 29 -32.50 -19.19 9.31
CA GLN A 29 -33.20 -17.92 9.42
C GLN A 29 -34.11 -17.76 8.19
N PRO A 30 -35.39 -17.33 8.36
CA PRO A 30 -36.20 -16.92 7.23
C PRO A 30 -35.56 -15.67 6.62
N GLN A 31 -35.21 -15.77 5.33
CA GLN A 31 -34.67 -14.67 4.55
C GLN A 31 -35.69 -13.52 4.55
N LEU A 32 -35.34 -12.40 5.18
CA LEU A 32 -36.11 -11.16 5.07
C LEU A 32 -35.99 -10.63 3.63
N PRO A 33 -37.10 -10.22 2.98
CA PRO A 33 -37.05 -9.72 1.61
C PRO A 33 -36.18 -8.46 1.54
N THR A 34 -35.25 -8.45 0.59
CA THR A 34 -34.38 -7.30 0.30
C THR A 34 -35.22 -6.13 -0.22
N PRO A 35 -34.98 -4.88 0.27
CA PRO A 35 -35.81 -3.72 -0.06
C PRO A 35 -35.40 -3.11 -1.41
N SER A 36 -35.41 -3.91 -2.48
CA SER A 36 -35.06 -3.45 -3.84
C SER A 36 -36.24 -3.45 -4.81
N HIS A 37 -37.46 -3.81 -4.37
CA HIS A 37 -38.60 -4.02 -5.27
C HIS A 37 -39.92 -3.36 -4.84
N LEU A 38 -39.86 -2.29 -4.05
CA LEU A 38 -41.08 -1.62 -3.55
C LEU A 38 -41.08 -0.10 -3.64
N ILE A 39 -40.33 0.51 -4.57
CA ILE A 39 -40.53 1.93 -4.94
C ILE A 39 -40.30 2.11 -6.44
N TYR A 40 -41.19 1.60 -7.30
CA TYR A 40 -41.38 2.10 -8.68
C TYR A 40 -42.74 1.64 -9.24
N LYS A 41 -43.83 2.00 -8.55
CA LYS A 41 -45.20 1.83 -9.08
C LYS A 41 -46.14 3.02 -8.82
N SER A 42 -45.62 4.24 -8.67
CA SER A 42 -46.48 5.43 -8.64
C SER A 42 -45.81 6.72 -9.16
N LEU A 43 -45.15 6.65 -10.32
CA LEU A 43 -44.73 7.87 -11.03
C LEU A 43 -45.50 8.02 -12.35
N PRO A 44 -46.04 9.21 -12.68
CA PRO A 44 -46.85 9.44 -13.86
C PRO A 44 -46.05 9.38 -15.18
N PRO A 45 -46.63 8.85 -16.27
CA PRO A 45 -45.95 8.65 -17.55
C PRO A 45 -46.00 9.90 -18.45
N SER A 46 -45.19 10.91 -18.15
CA SER A 46 -45.08 12.08 -19.03
C SER A 46 -43.67 12.65 -19.09
N LEU A 47 -42.67 11.85 -19.50
CA LEU A 47 -41.45 12.37 -20.13
C LEU A 47 -40.61 11.30 -20.83
N VAL A 48 -41.24 10.33 -21.49
CA VAL A 48 -40.55 9.44 -22.44
C VAL A 48 -40.91 9.96 -23.82
N HIS A 49 -40.07 10.82 -24.41
CA HIS A 49 -39.90 11.04 -25.87
C HIS A 49 -38.88 12.18 -26.13
N GLN A 50 -37.59 11.82 -26.20
CA GLN A 50 -36.63 12.27 -27.22
C GLN A 50 -35.50 11.22 -27.22
N HIS A 51 -35.59 10.19 -28.07
CA HIS A 51 -34.91 10.14 -29.37
C HIS A 51 -33.42 10.53 -29.23
N LEU A 52 -32.55 9.59 -28.86
CA LEU A 52 -31.82 8.73 -29.81
C LEU A 52 -31.43 9.52 -31.07
N HIS A 53 -30.36 10.31 -30.97
CA HIS A 53 -29.58 10.71 -32.12
C HIS A 53 -28.09 10.72 -31.78
N ILE A 54 -27.36 9.97 -32.60
CA ILE A 54 -25.91 10.05 -32.88
C ILE A 54 -25.03 9.17 -31.99
N THR A 55 -25.10 7.87 -32.28
CA THR A 55 -23.90 7.03 -32.39
C THR A 55 -23.61 6.86 -33.89
N SER A 56 -22.33 6.87 -34.27
CA SER A 56 -21.75 6.45 -35.57
C SER A 56 -21.42 7.54 -36.59
N ILE A 57 -20.18 8.04 -36.57
CA ILE A 57 -19.38 8.18 -37.79
C ILE A 57 -17.97 7.64 -37.50
N ASN A 58 -17.56 6.67 -38.32
CA ASN A 58 -16.25 6.04 -38.40
C ASN A 58 -15.37 6.73 -39.46
N MET A 59 -14.06 6.43 -39.41
CA MET A 59 -13.05 6.40 -40.49
C MET A 59 -12.34 7.70 -40.93
N ALA A 60 -11.02 7.75 -40.67
CA ALA A 60 -9.89 7.80 -41.62
C ALA A 60 -8.60 8.09 -40.79
N ALA A 61 -7.61 7.19 -40.68
CA ALA A 61 -6.65 6.67 -41.66
C ALA A 61 -5.60 7.70 -42.14
N ASP A 62 -4.34 7.29 -41.95
CA ASP A 62 -3.10 7.72 -42.65
C ASP A 62 -2.50 9.10 -42.28
N THR A 63 -1.20 9.35 -42.14
CA THR A 63 0.02 8.75 -42.71
C THR A 63 1.24 9.08 -41.82
N THR A 64 2.12 8.11 -41.61
CA THR A 64 3.56 8.26 -41.34
C THR A 64 4.27 8.92 -42.54
N PRO A 65 5.45 9.54 -42.35
CA PRO A 65 6.56 9.07 -43.17
C PRO A 65 7.88 8.92 -42.41
N ALA A 66 8.63 7.90 -42.85
CA ALA A 66 9.95 7.53 -42.39
C ALA A 66 11.08 8.27 -43.16
N ALA A 67 12.23 8.33 -42.49
CA ALA A 67 13.60 8.18 -43.01
C ALA A 67 14.24 9.26 -43.92
N GLN A 68 15.45 9.68 -43.51
CA GLN A 68 16.71 9.86 -44.28
C GLN A 68 17.74 10.53 -43.34
N LYS A 69 19.07 10.32 -43.35
CA LYS A 69 20.04 9.40 -43.95
C LYS A 69 21.38 9.69 -43.23
N LYS A 70 22.23 8.68 -43.02
CA LYS A 70 23.68 8.82 -42.69
C LYS A 70 24.47 9.31 -43.92
N PRO A 71 25.67 9.91 -43.73
CA PRO A 71 26.95 9.19 -44.00
C PRO A 71 28.00 9.44 -42.89
N ALA A 72 28.79 8.48 -42.37
CA ALA A 72 29.88 7.67 -42.94
C ALA A 72 31.24 8.41 -43.06
N GLY A 73 32.28 7.82 -42.43
CA GLY A 73 33.73 8.12 -42.60
C GLY A 73 34.37 8.73 -41.34
N LYS A 74 35.55 8.35 -40.83
CA LYS A 74 36.66 7.50 -41.32
C LYS A 74 37.67 7.37 -40.15
N ALA A 75 38.13 6.15 -39.81
CA ALA A 75 39.41 5.92 -39.12
C ALA A 75 40.54 5.78 -40.19
N PRO A 76 41.86 5.65 -39.92
CA PRO A 76 42.58 5.43 -38.66
C PRO A 76 43.97 6.17 -38.56
N ALA A 77 44.83 5.71 -37.63
CA ALA A 77 46.29 5.91 -37.51
C ALA A 77 46.79 7.17 -36.76
N GLY A 78 47.78 7.13 -35.85
CA GLY A 78 48.63 6.04 -35.39
C GLY A 78 49.71 6.56 -34.40
N LYS A 79 50.52 5.60 -33.91
CA LYS A 79 51.87 5.73 -33.29
C LYS A 79 52.02 6.30 -31.86
N ALA A 80 52.45 5.41 -30.97
CA ALA A 80 53.26 5.67 -29.76
C ALA A 80 54.76 5.88 -30.16
N PRO A 81 55.77 6.02 -29.25
CA PRO A 81 55.81 6.20 -27.78
C PRO A 81 56.87 7.25 -27.28
N ALA A 82 57.09 7.30 -25.95
CA ALA A 82 58.23 7.90 -25.20
C ALA A 82 58.17 9.43 -24.93
N GLU A 83 58.58 10.01 -23.78
CA GLU A 83 59.37 9.57 -22.64
C GLU A 83 59.18 10.57 -21.46
N LYS A 84 59.45 10.12 -20.23
CA LYS A 84 59.86 10.87 -19.01
C LYS A 84 58.99 12.02 -18.47
N LYS A 85 58.33 11.75 -17.32
CA LYS A 85 58.19 12.77 -16.27
C LYS A 85 58.29 12.18 -14.86
N GLU A 86 59.33 12.64 -14.19
CA GLU A 86 59.74 12.59 -12.79
C GLU A 86 58.69 12.16 -11.74
N LYS A 87 59.08 11.17 -10.94
CA LYS A 87 58.48 10.86 -9.64
C LYS A 87 58.69 12.03 -8.68
N LYS A 88 57.64 12.81 -8.40
CA LYS A 88 57.55 13.60 -7.18
C LYS A 88 56.70 12.85 -6.18
N VAL A 89 57.35 12.38 -5.13
CA VAL A 89 56.77 11.68 -3.98
C VAL A 89 55.83 12.66 -3.28
N ALA A 90 54.53 12.41 -3.34
CA ALA A 90 53.53 13.10 -2.54
C ALA A 90 53.27 12.28 -1.28
N ALA A 91 53.35 12.96 -0.13
CA ALA A 91 53.15 12.43 1.21
C ALA A 91 51.84 11.62 1.37
N PRO A 92 51.78 10.67 2.32
CA PRO A 92 50.58 9.89 2.58
C PRO A 92 49.53 10.79 3.24
N GLY A 93 48.69 11.42 2.42
CA GLY A 93 47.48 12.08 2.88
C GLY A 93 46.54 11.03 3.44
N GLU A 94 46.42 11.00 4.77
CA GLU A 94 45.39 10.27 5.51
C GLU A 94 44.02 10.56 4.90
N LYS A 95 43.51 9.62 4.11
CA LYS A 95 42.12 9.62 3.69
C LYS A 95 41.28 9.32 4.93
N LYS A 96 40.96 10.37 5.71
CA LYS A 96 39.86 10.35 6.66
C LYS A 96 38.62 9.92 5.88
N LYS A 97 38.30 8.64 6.01
CA LYS A 97 37.14 7.98 5.43
C LYS A 97 35.91 8.63 6.06
N GLY A 98 35.46 9.73 5.46
CA GLY A 98 34.34 10.52 5.95
C GLY A 98 33.16 9.60 6.24
N ARG A 99 32.71 9.60 7.49
CA ARG A 99 31.56 8.83 7.94
C ARG A 99 30.36 9.24 7.09
N LYS A 100 30.00 8.40 6.11
CA LYS A 100 28.82 8.65 5.26
C LYS A 100 27.61 8.69 6.19
N VAL A 101 27.05 9.87 6.39
CA VAL A 101 25.81 10.05 7.15
C VAL A 101 24.75 9.20 6.46
N ARG A 102 24.25 8.19 7.16
CA ARG A 102 23.26 7.28 6.63
C ARG A 102 21.95 8.05 6.56
N LYS A 103 21.49 8.36 5.35
CA LYS A 103 20.14 8.89 5.13
C LYS A 103 19.16 7.77 5.43
N GLU A 104 18.30 7.97 6.41
CA GLU A 104 17.17 7.10 6.68
C GLU A 104 16.16 7.24 5.53
N THR A 105 15.80 6.12 4.92
CA THR A 105 14.86 6.08 3.78
C THR A 105 13.97 4.85 3.92
N TYR A 106 12.81 4.89 3.29
CA TYR A 106 11.86 3.77 3.27
C TYR A 106 12.19 2.69 2.23
N SER A 107 13.32 2.83 1.52
CA SER A 107 13.65 2.02 0.33
C SER A 107 13.60 0.51 0.58
N SER A 108 14.10 0.04 1.74
CA SER A 108 14.08 -1.38 2.08
C SER A 108 12.66 -1.91 2.32
N TYR A 109 11.78 -1.11 2.92
CA TYR A 109 10.40 -1.50 3.19
C TYR A 109 9.56 -1.47 1.92
N ILE A 110 9.74 -0.45 1.08
CA ILE A 110 9.10 -0.36 -0.24
C ILE A 110 9.44 -1.61 -1.07
N TYR A 111 10.71 -2.02 -1.08
CA TYR A 111 11.11 -3.24 -1.78
C TYR A 111 10.49 -4.51 -1.18
N LYS A 112 10.43 -4.63 0.14
CA LYS A 112 9.79 -5.77 0.81
C LYS A 112 8.31 -5.87 0.46
N VAL A 113 7.58 -4.75 0.47
CA VAL A 113 6.14 -4.73 0.08
C VAL A 113 5.99 -5.07 -1.40
N LEU A 114 6.82 -4.52 -2.28
CA LEU A 114 6.81 -4.85 -3.71
C LEU A 114 6.95 -6.36 -3.93
N LYS A 115 7.87 -7.02 -3.24
CA LYS A 115 8.08 -8.47 -3.38
C LYS A 115 6.98 -9.32 -2.77
N GLN A 116 6.18 -8.79 -1.84
CA GLN A 116 4.99 -9.48 -1.34
C GLN A 116 3.85 -9.49 -2.37
N VAL A 117 3.73 -8.44 -3.19
CA VAL A 117 2.65 -8.32 -4.19
C VAL A 117 3.07 -8.79 -5.59
N HIS A 118 4.34 -8.59 -5.96
CA HIS A 118 4.93 -8.92 -7.26
C HIS A 118 6.38 -9.42 -7.12
N PRO A 119 6.59 -10.73 -6.84
CA PRO A 119 7.91 -11.30 -6.58
C PRO A 119 8.92 -11.14 -7.73
N ASP A 120 8.47 -11.16 -8.98
CA ASP A 120 9.36 -11.15 -10.16
C ASP A 120 9.59 -9.74 -10.73
N THR A 121 8.90 -8.72 -10.21
CA THR A 121 9.01 -7.34 -10.70
C THR A 121 10.14 -6.58 -10.00
N GLY A 122 10.94 -5.85 -10.78
CA GLY A 122 11.94 -4.91 -10.28
C GLY A 122 11.44 -3.47 -10.21
N ILE A 123 12.12 -2.62 -9.45
CA ILE A 123 11.85 -1.18 -9.38
C ILE A 123 13.12 -0.40 -9.67
N SER A 124 13.03 0.64 -10.50
CA SER A 124 14.18 1.50 -10.82
C SER A 124 14.53 2.44 -9.68
N ASN A 125 15.78 2.92 -9.64
CA ASN A 125 16.22 3.89 -8.62
C ASN A 125 15.41 5.20 -8.65
N LYS A 126 14.98 5.65 -9.85
CA LYS A 126 14.14 6.84 -9.98
C LYS A 126 12.75 6.62 -9.38
N ALA A 127 12.12 5.49 -9.67
CA ALA A 127 10.83 5.14 -9.08
C ALA A 127 10.93 4.96 -7.57
N MET A 128 12.03 4.38 -7.07
CA MET A 128 12.29 4.26 -5.64
C MET A 128 12.34 5.62 -4.94
N SER A 129 13.04 6.61 -5.52
CA SER A 129 13.08 7.97 -4.98
C SER A 129 11.70 8.63 -4.93
N ILE A 130 10.88 8.44 -5.98
CA ILE A 130 9.51 8.96 -6.02
C ILE A 130 8.66 8.34 -4.90
N LEU A 131 8.73 7.02 -4.71
CA LEU A 131 7.98 6.34 -3.67
C LEU A 131 8.44 6.75 -2.26
N ASN A 132 9.73 6.95 -2.05
CA ASN A 132 10.24 7.43 -0.76
C ASN A 132 9.69 8.82 -0.43
N SER A 133 9.66 9.73 -1.41
CA SER A 133 9.04 11.05 -1.25
C SER A 133 7.53 10.97 -1.03
N PHE A 134 6.84 10.07 -1.74
CA PHE A 134 5.40 9.85 -1.56
C PHE A 134 5.07 9.41 -0.12
N VAL A 135 5.83 8.48 0.45
CA VAL A 135 5.64 8.06 1.85
C VAL A 135 5.83 9.22 2.81
N ASN A 136 6.85 10.07 2.60
CA ASN A 136 7.05 11.26 3.44
C ASN A 136 5.91 12.27 3.32
N ASP A 137 5.43 12.56 2.10
CA ASP A 137 4.32 13.50 1.88
C ASP A 137 3.05 13.04 2.61
N ILE A 138 2.69 11.76 2.48
CA ILE A 138 1.53 11.22 3.20
C ILE A 138 1.76 11.21 4.71
N PHE A 139 2.96 10.85 5.18
CA PHE A 139 3.29 10.86 6.61
C PHE A 139 3.13 12.26 7.21
N GLU A 140 3.71 13.28 6.57
CA GLU A 140 3.64 14.67 7.03
C GLU A 140 2.21 15.20 7.04
N ARG A 141 1.41 14.90 6.01
CA ARG A 141 -0.01 15.26 5.95
C ARG A 141 -0.81 14.65 7.10
N VAL A 142 -0.66 13.34 7.33
CA VAL A 142 -1.37 12.63 8.41
C VAL A 142 -0.94 13.13 9.79
N ALA A 143 0.37 13.28 10.00
CA ALA A 143 0.91 13.74 11.28
C ALA A 143 0.45 15.17 11.61
N THR A 144 0.45 16.05 10.61
CA THR A 144 0.00 17.44 10.75
C THR A 144 -1.48 17.51 11.09
N GLU A 145 -2.34 16.78 10.37
CA GLU A 145 -3.78 16.74 10.69
C GLU A 145 -4.04 16.09 12.06
N ALA A 146 -3.29 15.05 12.44
CA ALA A 146 -3.46 14.41 13.74
C ALA A 146 -3.05 15.34 14.90
N SER A 147 -2.00 16.13 14.69
CA SER A 147 -1.58 17.17 15.64
C SER A 147 -2.66 18.24 15.81
N LYS A 148 -3.25 18.72 14.70
CA LYS A 148 -4.38 19.67 14.76
C LYS A 148 -5.57 19.09 15.51
N LEU A 149 -5.95 17.84 15.24
CA LEU A 149 -7.04 17.16 15.95
C LEU A 149 -6.78 17.02 17.45
N ALA A 150 -5.56 16.69 17.85
CA ALA A 150 -5.19 16.65 19.27
C ALA A 150 -5.31 18.04 19.91
N ALA A 151 -4.82 19.08 19.23
CA ALA A 151 -4.88 20.46 19.69
C ALA A 151 -6.32 20.98 19.82
N TYR A 152 -7.21 20.71 18.85
CA TYR A 152 -8.63 21.09 18.92
C TYR A 152 -9.34 20.44 20.11
N ASN A 153 -8.96 19.22 20.46
CA ASN A 153 -9.48 18.50 21.61
C ASN A 153 -8.71 18.80 22.91
N LYS A 154 -7.78 19.76 22.91
CA LYS A 154 -6.94 20.16 24.05
C LYS A 154 -6.15 19.01 24.67
N LYS A 155 -5.71 18.04 23.85
CA LYS A 155 -4.86 16.92 24.27
C LYS A 155 -3.41 17.20 23.93
N SER A 156 -2.50 16.83 24.83
CA SER A 156 -1.05 16.85 24.59
C SER A 156 -0.51 15.57 23.94
N THR A 157 -1.35 14.55 23.80
CA THR A 157 -0.97 13.24 23.24
C THR A 157 -1.80 12.92 22.00
N ILE A 158 -1.13 12.54 20.91
CA ILE A 158 -1.75 12.00 19.70
C ILE A 158 -1.97 10.50 19.92
N SER A 159 -3.23 10.06 19.99
CA SER A 159 -3.58 8.65 20.11
C SER A 159 -3.89 8.05 18.73
N SER A 160 -4.09 6.72 18.69
CA SER A 160 -4.54 6.03 17.48
C SER A 160 -5.88 6.59 16.93
N ARG A 161 -6.71 7.21 17.78
CA ARG A 161 -7.97 7.84 17.38
C ARG A 161 -7.76 9.08 16.51
N GLU A 162 -6.81 9.94 16.87
CA GLU A 162 -6.48 11.12 16.07
C GLU A 162 -5.88 10.68 14.73
N ILE A 163 -4.95 9.70 14.73
CA ILE A 163 -4.39 9.14 13.49
C ILE A 163 -5.48 8.57 12.58
N GLN A 164 -6.40 7.75 13.12
CA GLN A 164 -7.48 7.14 12.36
C GLN A 164 -8.41 8.19 11.74
N THR A 165 -8.70 9.27 12.47
CA THR A 165 -9.54 10.37 11.97
C THR A 165 -8.80 11.16 10.88
N SER A 166 -7.52 11.48 11.07
CA SER A 166 -6.69 12.14 10.07
C SER A 166 -6.61 11.36 8.77
N VAL A 167 -6.46 10.03 8.83
CA VAL A 167 -6.44 9.18 7.63
C VAL A 167 -7.73 9.31 6.83
N ARG A 168 -8.89 9.41 7.49
CA ARG A 168 -10.19 9.63 6.81
C ARG A 168 -10.34 11.02 6.21
N LEU A 169 -9.65 12.02 6.75
CA LEU A 169 -9.65 13.38 6.20
C LEU A 169 -8.70 13.52 5.00
N ILE A 170 -7.54 12.85 5.05
CA ILE A 170 -6.49 12.94 4.03
C ILE A 170 -6.78 12.04 2.82
N LEU A 171 -7.32 10.84 3.02
CA LEU A 171 -7.54 9.88 1.94
C LEU A 171 -8.99 9.91 1.44
N PRO A 172 -9.22 9.81 0.12
CA PRO A 172 -10.57 9.80 -0.44
C PRO A 172 -11.22 8.41 -0.40
N GLY A 173 -12.55 8.40 -0.30
CA GLY A 173 -13.41 7.27 -0.67
C GLY A 173 -12.99 5.91 -0.11
N GLU A 174 -12.79 4.93 -1.00
CA GLU A 174 -12.44 3.55 -0.64
C GLU A 174 -11.04 3.41 -0.03
N LEU A 175 -10.09 4.27 -0.42
CA LEU A 175 -8.73 4.25 0.13
C LEU A 175 -8.74 4.50 1.64
N ALA A 176 -9.54 5.45 2.11
CA ALA A 176 -9.70 5.70 3.54
C ALA A 176 -10.25 4.48 4.28
N LYS A 177 -11.23 3.78 3.69
CA LYS A 177 -11.82 2.58 4.30
C LYS A 177 -10.76 1.50 4.48
N HIS A 178 -10.01 1.19 3.42
CA HIS A 178 -8.96 0.17 3.46
C HIS A 178 -7.82 0.55 4.41
N ALA A 179 -7.35 1.79 4.35
CA ALA A 179 -6.28 2.26 5.22
C ALA A 179 -6.66 2.17 6.71
N VAL A 180 -7.90 2.53 7.06
CA VAL A 180 -8.40 2.38 8.43
C VAL A 180 -8.50 0.91 8.82
N SER A 181 -9.02 0.04 7.96
CA SER A 181 -9.10 -1.40 8.24
C SER A 181 -7.71 -2.01 8.46
N GLU A 182 -6.72 -1.71 7.62
CA GLU A 182 -5.34 -2.18 7.79
C GLU A 182 -4.70 -1.62 9.07
N GLY A 183 -4.93 -0.34 9.38
CA GLY A 183 -4.45 0.28 10.61
C GLY A 183 -5.02 -0.39 11.86
N THR A 184 -6.32 -0.68 11.89
CA THR A 184 -6.96 -1.38 13.02
C THR A 184 -6.40 -2.79 13.18
N LYS A 185 -6.24 -3.56 12.09
CA LYS A 185 -5.64 -4.90 12.14
C LYS A 185 -4.24 -4.86 12.75
N ALA A 186 -3.41 -3.90 12.34
CA ALA A 186 -2.05 -3.75 12.85
C ALA A 186 -2.02 -3.46 14.36
N VAL A 187 -2.88 -2.56 14.84
CA VAL A 187 -3.00 -2.23 16.28
C VAL A 187 -3.44 -3.46 17.08
N THR A 188 -4.47 -4.17 16.63
CA THR A 188 -4.96 -5.38 17.30
C THR A 188 -3.87 -6.45 17.37
N LYS A 189 -3.16 -6.70 16.25
CA LYS A 189 -2.05 -7.66 16.21
C LYS A 189 -0.96 -7.28 17.21
N TYR A 190 -0.55 -6.01 17.24
CA TYR A 190 0.46 -5.51 18.16
C TYR A 190 0.06 -5.72 19.63
N SER A 191 -1.16 -5.33 20.00
CA SER A 191 -1.67 -5.53 21.35
C SER A 191 -1.76 -7.00 21.75
N SER A 192 -2.05 -7.91 20.80
CA SER A 192 -2.09 -9.35 21.06
C SER A 192 -0.70 -9.98 21.24
N SER A 193 0.32 -9.46 20.56
CA SER A 193 1.70 -9.97 20.66
C SER A 193 2.45 -9.48 21.90
N SER A 194 1.90 -8.49 22.61
CA SER A 194 2.50 -7.90 23.81
C SER A 194 1.94 -8.50 25.12
N LYS A 195 1.01 -9.46 25.04
CA LYS A 195 0.51 -10.27 26.16
C LYS A 195 1.14 -11.65 26.12
#